data_AF-A0A2K3MNX9-F1
#
_entry.id   AF-A0A2K3MNX9-F1
#
_cell.length_a   1.000
_cell.length_b   1.000
_cell.length_c   1.000
_cell.angle_alpha   90.00
_cell.angle_beta   90.00
_cell.angle_gamma   90.00
#
_symmetry.space_group_name_H-M   'P 1'
#
loop_
_entity.id
_entity.type
_entity.pdbx_description
1 polymer ?
#
loop_
_entity_poly.entity_id
_entity_poly.type
_entity_poly.pdbx_seq_one_letter_code
_entity_poly.pdbx_strand_id
1 'polypeptide(L)'
;GFPFSAFVKGAVETATLETRIKVSNPEDPEPSITLYVENQADPAMRLVSEMMILCGEAIATFGSLNNIPLPYRGQPQSDINLSEFSHLPEGPVRSFALVKIMRAAEIDFRKPARHGVLGVPGYVQFTSPIRRYLDLLAHYQIKAFLRGEPPPFTPGNLEGIGAGVNEKAREVRKLGNSSLRYWILEYLRKQPEARRYRALVLKFFKGRLAALLLVEVGFQATAWVSVGTQIGDEVVVKVEESHPRDDIIYVKEVARD
;
A
#
# COMPACT_ATOMS: atom_id res chain seq x y z
N GLY A 1 7.59 20.83 -18.32
CA GLY A 1 7.49 19.94 -17.14
C GLY A 1 6.19 20.22 -16.43
N PHE A 2 5.41 19.20 -16.08
CA PHE A 2 4.13 19.37 -15.40
C PHE A 2 4.33 19.91 -13.97
N PRO A 3 3.82 21.11 -13.63
CA PRO A 3 4.05 21.75 -12.33
C PRO A 3 3.11 21.26 -11.21
N PHE A 4 2.40 20.15 -11.42
CA PHE A 4 1.35 19.65 -10.51
C PHE A 4 1.81 18.53 -9.56
N SER A 5 3.10 18.27 -9.46
CA SER A 5 3.59 17.18 -8.63
C SER A 5 3.36 17.46 -7.14
N ALA A 6 2.65 16.56 -6.46
CA ALA A 6 2.45 16.59 -5.01
C ALA A 6 3.78 16.68 -4.23
N PHE A 7 4.89 16.22 -4.81
CA PHE A 7 6.24 16.29 -4.23
C PHE A 7 6.71 17.72 -3.97
N VAL A 8 6.32 18.70 -4.81
CA VAL A 8 6.65 20.12 -4.59
C VAL A 8 5.95 20.67 -3.34
N LYS A 9 4.83 20.06 -2.93
CA LYS A 9 4.07 20.42 -1.73
C LYS A 9 4.47 19.60 -0.48
N GLY A 10 5.57 18.83 -0.56
CA GLY A 10 6.10 18.03 0.54
C GLY A 10 5.49 16.63 0.69
N ALA A 11 4.91 16.07 -0.40
CA ALA A 11 4.50 14.67 -0.43
C ALA A 11 5.71 13.72 -0.27
N VAL A 12 5.44 12.52 0.26
CA VAL A 12 6.46 11.49 0.51
C VAL A 12 6.21 10.31 -0.43
N GLU A 13 7.20 9.95 -1.24
CA GLU A 13 7.10 8.79 -2.13
C GLU A 13 7.27 7.50 -1.33
N THR A 14 6.28 6.60 -1.44
CA THR A 14 6.26 5.31 -0.75
C THR A 14 6.03 4.14 -1.70
N ALA A 15 6.39 4.30 -2.98
CA ALA A 15 6.18 3.29 -4.00
C ALA A 15 6.97 2.01 -3.69
N THR A 16 6.31 0.86 -3.85
CA THR A 16 6.93 -0.46 -3.66
C THR A 16 6.60 -1.39 -4.83
N LEU A 17 7.18 -2.58 -4.77
CA LEU A 17 6.79 -3.72 -5.58
C LEU A 17 5.66 -4.46 -4.87
N GLU A 18 4.53 -4.63 -5.54
CA GLU A 18 3.38 -5.38 -5.02
C GLU A 18 3.17 -6.66 -5.83
N THR A 19 2.99 -7.78 -5.13
CA THR A 19 2.63 -9.03 -5.77
C THR A 19 1.19 -9.01 -6.24
N ARG A 20 0.97 -9.50 -7.46
CA ARG A 20 -0.35 -9.82 -8.00
C ARG A 20 -0.35 -11.27 -8.45
N ILE A 21 -1.42 -11.98 -8.11
CA ILE A 21 -1.60 -13.37 -8.49
C ILE A 21 -2.92 -13.53 -9.24
N LYS A 22 -2.86 -14.31 -10.31
CA LYS A 22 -4.03 -14.86 -10.99
C LYS A 22 -3.97 -16.38 -10.86
N VAL A 23 -5.04 -16.96 -10.32
CA VAL A 23 -5.25 -18.41 -10.27
C VAL A 23 -6.32 -18.76 -11.28
N SER A 24 -6.06 -19.76 -12.12
CA SER A 24 -7.02 -20.29 -13.10
C SER A 24 -7.30 -21.75 -12.76
N ASN A 25 -8.57 -22.14 -12.89
CA ASN A 25 -9.12 -23.43 -12.48
C ASN A 25 -8.76 -23.80 -11.03
N PRO A 26 -9.21 -23.01 -10.04
CA PRO A 26 -8.84 -23.23 -8.63
C PRO A 26 -9.33 -24.57 -8.06
N GLU A 27 -10.34 -25.18 -8.68
CA GLU A 27 -10.91 -26.48 -8.28
C GLU A 27 -10.09 -27.68 -8.80
N ASP A 28 -9.18 -27.46 -9.76
CA ASP A 28 -8.33 -28.53 -10.28
C ASP A 28 -7.32 -28.96 -9.19
N PRO A 29 -6.92 -30.24 -9.12
CA PRO A 29 -5.88 -30.69 -8.20
C PRO A 29 -4.57 -29.92 -8.35
N GLU A 30 -4.29 -29.44 -9.56
CA GLU A 30 -3.13 -28.59 -9.87
C GLU A 30 -3.56 -27.30 -10.58
N PRO A 31 -3.95 -26.26 -9.83
CA PRO A 31 -4.38 -25.01 -10.44
C PRO A 31 -3.20 -24.30 -11.11
N SER A 32 -3.50 -23.58 -12.19
CA SER A 32 -2.53 -22.72 -12.87
C SER A 32 -2.38 -21.40 -12.11
N ILE A 33 -1.14 -21.07 -11.75
CA ILE A 33 -0.83 -19.88 -10.94
C ILE A 33 0.12 -18.99 -11.72
N THR A 34 -0.34 -17.79 -12.04
CA THR A 34 0.47 -16.74 -12.67
C THR A 34 0.73 -15.63 -11.67
N LEU A 35 2.00 -15.34 -11.43
CA LEU A 35 2.45 -14.24 -10.58
C LEU A 35 3.04 -13.13 -11.46
N TYR A 36 2.66 -11.89 -11.17
CA TYR A 36 3.29 -10.70 -11.71
C TYR A 36 3.56 -9.70 -10.60
N VAL A 37 4.57 -8.86 -10.80
CA VAL A 37 4.97 -7.82 -9.84
C VAL A 37 4.60 -6.47 -10.42
N GLU A 38 3.75 -5.76 -9.68
CA GLU A 38 3.33 -4.40 -10.02
C GLU A 38 4.34 -3.43 -9.41
N ASN A 39 5.04 -2.67 -10.25
CA ASN A 39 5.92 -1.60 -9.80
C ASN A 39 5.10 -0.30 -9.68
N GLN A 40 4.85 0.15 -8.45
CA GLN A 40 4.09 1.38 -8.22
C GLN A 40 4.82 2.64 -8.70
N ALA A 41 6.13 2.56 -8.94
CA ALA A 41 6.90 3.65 -9.53
C ALA A 41 6.81 3.72 -11.06
N ASP A 42 6.08 2.81 -11.71
CA ASP A 42 5.86 2.86 -13.16
C ASP A 42 5.19 4.19 -13.58
N PRO A 43 5.65 4.84 -14.66
CA PRO A 43 5.12 6.15 -15.07
C PRO A 43 3.61 6.18 -15.30
N ALA A 44 3.02 5.12 -15.84
CA ALA A 44 1.58 5.08 -16.08
C ALA A 44 0.81 4.97 -14.76
N MET A 45 1.29 4.13 -13.84
CA MET A 45 0.72 4.00 -12.49
C MET A 45 0.81 5.31 -11.71
N ARG A 46 1.97 5.98 -11.76
CA ARG A 46 2.18 7.29 -11.13
C ARG A 46 1.26 8.35 -11.71
N LEU A 47 1.10 8.39 -13.03
CA LEU A 47 0.19 9.33 -13.69
C LEU A 47 -1.25 9.15 -13.19
N VAL A 48 -1.74 7.91 -13.20
CA VAL A 48 -3.10 7.61 -12.71
C VAL A 48 -3.23 7.95 -11.23
N SER A 49 -2.26 7.59 -10.38
CA SER A 49 -2.33 7.89 -8.95
C SER A 49 -2.38 9.38 -8.66
N GLU A 50 -1.55 10.19 -9.33
CA GLU A 50 -1.56 11.65 -9.18
C GLU A 50 -2.91 12.25 -9.62
N MET A 51 -3.52 11.75 -10.71
CA MET A 51 -4.86 12.19 -11.11
C MET A 51 -5.94 11.83 -10.08
N MET A 52 -5.84 10.66 -9.43
CA MET A 52 -6.78 10.29 -8.37
C MET A 52 -6.59 11.16 -7.12
N ILE A 53 -5.34 11.48 -6.77
CA ILE A 53 -5.02 12.39 -5.65
C ILE A 53 -5.58 13.78 -5.94
N LEU A 54 -5.36 14.31 -7.14
CA LEU A 54 -5.88 15.60 -7.59
C LEU A 54 -7.41 15.65 -7.52
N CYS A 55 -8.09 14.59 -7.97
CA CYS A 55 -9.55 14.48 -7.85
C CYS A 55 -9.99 14.53 -6.37
N GLY A 56 -9.29 13.81 -5.49
CA GLY A 56 -9.61 13.84 -4.06
C GLY A 56 -9.32 15.17 -3.37
N GLU A 57 -8.27 15.90 -3.79
CA GLU A 57 -7.99 17.27 -3.35
C GLU A 57 -9.13 18.20 -3.81
N ALA A 58 -9.52 18.14 -5.09
CA ALA A 58 -10.60 18.96 -5.64
C ALA A 58 -11.94 18.73 -4.93
N ILE A 59 -12.29 17.47 -4.65
CA ILE A 59 -13.52 17.12 -3.91
C ILE A 59 -13.45 17.61 -2.46
N ALA A 60 -12.29 17.51 -1.80
CA ALA A 60 -12.11 18.04 -0.46
C ALA A 60 -12.27 19.57 -0.42
N THR A 61 -11.68 20.29 -1.38
CA THR A 61 -11.83 21.74 -1.52
C THR A 61 -13.28 22.12 -1.80
N PHE A 62 -13.93 21.43 -2.74
CA PHE A 62 -15.34 21.68 -3.07
C PHE A 62 -16.25 21.46 -1.86
N GLY A 63 -16.08 20.36 -1.13
CA GLY A 63 -16.85 20.08 0.07
C GLY A 63 -16.62 21.13 1.15
N SER A 64 -15.36 21.56 1.35
CA SER A 64 -15.02 22.58 2.34
C SER A 64 -15.66 23.94 2.03
N LEU A 65 -15.59 24.40 0.78
CA LEU A 65 -16.12 25.70 0.38
C LEU A 65 -17.65 25.76 0.49
N ASN A 66 -18.31 24.61 0.35
CA ASN A 66 -19.76 24.49 0.35
C ASN A 66 -20.32 23.88 1.66
N ASN A 67 -19.48 23.70 2.69
CA ASN A 67 -19.84 23.10 3.97
C ASN A 67 -20.53 21.73 3.86
N ILE A 68 -20.08 20.89 2.92
CA ILE A 68 -20.61 19.54 2.70
C ILE A 68 -19.90 18.56 3.63
N PRO A 69 -20.62 17.80 4.49
CA PRO A 69 -20.04 16.70 5.25
C PRO A 69 -19.55 15.59 4.31
N LEU A 70 -18.26 15.29 4.35
CA LEU A 70 -17.59 14.27 3.52
C LEU A 70 -16.59 13.50 4.40
N PRO A 71 -16.18 12.27 4.01
CA PRO A 71 -15.13 11.55 4.70
C PRO A 71 -13.75 12.16 4.39
N TYR A 72 -13.43 13.30 5.01
CA TYR A 72 -12.15 13.98 4.85
C TYR A 72 -11.04 13.18 5.53
N ARG A 73 -10.18 12.57 4.72
CA ARG A 73 -9.07 11.73 5.17
C ARG A 73 -7.83 12.60 5.39
N GLY A 74 -7.52 12.86 6.65
CA GLY A 74 -6.30 13.53 7.07
C GLY A 74 -5.21 12.54 7.46
N GLN A 75 -3.97 12.99 7.41
CA GLN A 75 -2.86 12.27 8.03
C GLN A 75 -1.92 13.34 8.57
N PRO A 76 -1.89 13.53 9.91
CA PRO A 76 -0.96 14.47 10.51
C PRO A 76 0.43 14.18 9.98
N GLN A 77 1.12 15.20 9.46
CA GLN A 77 2.52 15.03 9.11
C GLN A 77 3.22 14.68 10.41
N SER A 78 3.72 13.45 10.49
CA SER A 78 4.75 13.15 11.47
C SER A 78 5.92 14.06 11.11
N ASP A 79 6.66 14.59 12.08
CA ASP A 79 7.91 15.32 11.84
C ASP A 79 8.96 14.35 11.26
N ILE A 80 8.66 13.74 10.12
CA ILE A 80 9.50 12.81 9.40
C ILE A 80 10.58 13.66 8.77
N ASN A 81 11.73 13.67 9.41
CA ASN A 81 12.91 14.27 8.83
C ASN A 81 13.42 13.38 7.69
N LEU A 82 12.98 13.65 6.46
CA LEU A 82 13.34 12.85 5.28
C LEU A 82 14.85 12.74 5.08
N SER A 83 15.64 13.71 5.54
CA SER A 83 17.11 13.66 5.43
C SER A 83 17.71 12.49 6.22
N GLU A 84 17.06 12.03 7.29
CA GLU A 84 17.51 10.87 8.06
C GLU A 84 17.49 9.59 7.22
N PHE A 85 16.68 9.52 6.18
CA PHE A 85 16.56 8.35 5.30
C PHE A 85 17.28 8.53 3.95
N SER A 86 17.97 9.65 3.76
CA SER A 86 18.71 9.96 2.52
C SER A 86 19.83 8.95 2.23
N HIS A 87 20.40 8.36 3.28
CA HIS A 87 21.43 7.31 3.18
C HIS A 87 20.89 5.99 2.64
N LEU A 88 19.58 5.75 2.66
CA LEU A 88 18.97 4.54 2.12
C LEU A 88 18.72 4.68 0.61
N PRO A 89 18.88 3.60 -0.18
CA PRO A 89 18.55 3.61 -1.60
C PRO A 89 17.09 3.99 -1.88
N GLU A 90 16.86 4.74 -2.96
CA GLU A 90 15.52 5.06 -3.44
C GLU A 90 14.70 3.81 -3.80
N GLY A 91 13.37 3.96 -3.79
CA GLY A 91 12.45 2.87 -4.11
C GLY A 91 12.03 2.06 -2.87
N PRO A 92 11.86 0.73 -2.98
CA PRO A 92 11.21 -0.07 -1.95
C PRO A 92 11.88 -0.04 -0.57
N VAL A 93 13.21 0.11 -0.51
CA VAL A 93 13.98 0.12 0.75
C VAL A 93 13.67 1.37 1.57
N ARG A 94 13.87 2.56 0.98
CA ARG A 94 13.54 3.83 1.64
C ARG A 94 12.03 3.94 1.92
N SER A 95 11.19 3.51 0.98
CA SER A 95 9.72 3.49 1.15
C SER A 95 9.29 2.63 2.35
N PHE A 96 9.88 1.44 2.50
CA PHE A 96 9.61 0.55 3.63
C PHE A 96 10.00 1.19 4.97
N ALA A 97 11.15 1.88 5.02
CA ALA A 97 11.60 2.58 6.22
C ALA A 97 10.67 3.75 6.59
N LEU A 98 10.26 4.55 5.60
CA LEU A 98 9.38 5.70 5.79
C LEU A 98 7.97 5.30 6.24
N VAL A 99 7.35 4.31 5.59
CA VAL A 99 5.96 3.89 5.91
C VAL A 99 5.83 3.43 7.37
N LYS A 100 6.89 2.89 7.97
CA LYS A 100 6.85 2.39 9.35
C LYS A 100 6.77 3.45 10.42
N ILE A 101 7.26 4.65 10.14
CA ILE A 101 7.23 5.77 11.08
C ILE A 101 6.04 6.70 10.83
N MET A 102 5.29 6.48 9.74
CA MET A 102 4.09 7.24 9.43
C MET A 102 2.97 6.93 10.43
N ARG A 103 2.29 7.99 10.89
CA ARG A 103 1.06 7.85 11.67
C ARG A 103 -0.08 7.30 10.82
N ALA A 104 -1.05 6.66 11.45
CA ALA A 104 -2.28 6.28 10.74
C ALA A 104 -3.01 7.52 10.20
N ALA A 105 -3.68 7.37 9.06
CA ALA A 105 -4.60 8.38 8.58
C ALA A 105 -5.93 8.30 9.35
N GLU A 106 -6.53 9.45 9.60
CA GLU A 106 -7.79 9.63 10.32
C GLU A 106 -8.83 10.24 9.38
N ILE A 107 -10.11 10.08 9.72
CA ILE A 107 -11.21 10.62 8.93
C ILE A 107 -12.00 11.59 9.81
N ASP A 108 -12.10 12.84 9.36
CA ASP A 108 -12.99 13.85 9.92
C ASP A 108 -14.19 14.01 8.97
N PHE A 109 -15.41 14.03 9.51
CA PHE A 109 -16.64 14.10 8.71
C PHE A 109 -17.23 15.51 8.60
N ARG A 110 -16.55 16.50 9.20
CA ARG A 110 -17.01 17.88 9.32
C ARG A 110 -16.13 18.84 8.54
N LYS A 111 -14.81 18.63 8.56
CA LYS A 111 -13.85 19.54 7.95
C LYS A 111 -12.67 18.81 7.32
N PRO A 112 -12.05 19.39 6.28
CA PRO A 112 -10.79 18.90 5.76
C PRO A 112 -9.70 18.89 6.82
N ALA A 113 -8.86 17.86 6.76
CA ALA A 113 -7.61 17.78 7.49
C ALA A 113 -6.46 17.58 6.50
N ARG A 114 -5.31 18.21 6.78
CA ARG A 114 -4.12 18.07 5.95
C ARG A 114 -3.67 16.62 5.86
N HIS A 115 -3.28 16.19 4.66
CA HIS A 115 -2.72 14.87 4.44
C HIS A 115 -1.22 14.98 4.16
N GLY A 116 -0.40 14.91 5.22
CA GLY A 116 1.04 15.19 5.16
C GLY A 116 1.79 14.35 4.13
N VAL A 117 1.49 13.04 4.06
CA VAL A 117 2.15 12.12 3.10
C VAL A 117 1.79 12.43 1.65
N LEU A 118 0.57 12.93 1.39
CA LEU A 118 0.12 13.27 0.03
C LEU A 118 0.44 14.73 -0.33
N GLY A 119 0.92 15.55 0.63
CA GLY A 119 1.22 16.96 0.37
C GLY A 119 0.00 17.84 0.07
N VAL A 120 -1.22 17.44 0.44
CA VAL A 120 -2.46 18.18 0.11
C VAL A 120 -3.15 18.74 1.37
N PRO A 121 -3.78 19.93 1.29
CA PRO A 121 -4.42 20.59 2.43
C PRO A 121 -5.70 19.88 2.89
N GLY A 122 -6.31 19.07 2.02
CA GLY A 122 -7.47 18.24 2.31
C GLY A 122 -7.58 17.13 1.26
N TYR A 123 -8.15 15.99 1.65
CA TYR A 123 -8.29 14.84 0.75
C TYR A 123 -9.57 14.07 1.05
N VAL A 124 -10.34 13.74 0.01
CA VAL A 124 -11.49 12.83 0.08
C VAL A 124 -11.30 11.73 -0.94
N GLN A 125 -11.42 10.48 -0.51
CA GLN A 125 -11.45 9.36 -1.44
C GLN A 125 -12.77 9.37 -2.22
N PHE A 126 -12.70 9.48 -3.55
CA PHE A 126 -13.88 9.68 -4.40
C PHE A 126 -13.91 8.84 -5.68
N THR A 127 -12.79 8.23 -6.06
CA THR A 127 -12.57 7.63 -7.39
C THR A 127 -12.84 6.13 -7.45
N SER A 128 -13.42 5.53 -6.40
CA SER A 128 -13.70 4.09 -6.34
C SER A 128 -15.05 3.73 -5.68
N PRO A 129 -16.18 4.39 -6.04
CA PRO A 129 -17.48 4.17 -5.39
C PRO A 129 -18.04 2.74 -5.57
N ILE A 130 -17.60 1.99 -6.59
CA ILE A 130 -18.01 0.59 -6.81
C ILE A 130 -17.47 -0.35 -5.72
N ARG A 131 -16.29 -0.04 -5.16
CA ARG A 131 -15.56 -0.93 -4.24
C ARG A 131 -15.25 -0.35 -2.87
N ARG A 132 -15.46 0.96 -2.68
CA ARG A 132 -15.29 1.65 -1.38
C ARG A 132 -16.58 2.34 -1.01
N TYR A 133 -17.16 1.91 0.10
CA TYR A 133 -18.45 2.43 0.55
C TYR A 133 -18.37 3.91 0.97
N LEU A 134 -17.24 4.35 1.55
CA LEU A 134 -17.07 5.77 1.89
C LEU A 134 -17.01 6.68 0.65
N ASP A 135 -16.40 6.23 -0.46
CA ASP A 135 -16.48 6.94 -1.73
C ASP A 135 -17.93 7.04 -2.21
N LEU A 136 -18.72 5.97 -2.08
CA LEU A 136 -20.13 5.98 -2.45
C LEU A 136 -20.94 7.00 -1.62
N LEU A 137 -20.71 7.07 -0.30
CA LEU A 137 -21.35 8.08 0.55
C LEU A 137 -20.93 9.50 0.16
N ALA A 138 -19.66 9.72 -0.16
CA ALA A 138 -19.19 11.00 -0.67
C ALA A 138 -19.92 11.38 -1.98
N HIS A 139 -20.11 10.42 -2.89
CA HIS A 139 -20.90 10.63 -4.12
C HIS A 139 -22.34 11.04 -3.81
N TYR A 140 -23.00 10.43 -2.82
CA TYR A 140 -24.36 10.82 -2.44
C TYR A 140 -24.44 12.24 -1.88
N GLN A 141 -23.51 12.63 -1.00
CA GLN A 141 -23.46 13.98 -0.45
C GLN A 141 -23.23 15.04 -1.54
N ILE A 142 -22.27 14.80 -2.44
CA ILE A 142 -21.99 15.72 -3.56
C ILE A 142 -23.18 15.81 -4.52
N LYS A 143 -23.80 14.68 -4.89
CA LYS A 143 -24.93 14.68 -5.82
C LYS A 143 -26.16 15.38 -5.26
N ALA A 144 -26.46 15.20 -3.98
CA ALA A 144 -27.57 15.92 -3.33
C ALA A 144 -27.34 17.43 -3.37
N PHE A 145 -26.13 17.88 -3.01
CA PHE A 145 -25.76 19.29 -3.08
C PHE A 145 -25.93 19.87 -4.50
N LEU A 146 -25.44 19.15 -5.53
CA LEU A 146 -25.55 19.60 -6.93
C LEU A 146 -27.00 19.69 -7.43
N ARG A 147 -27.95 19.01 -6.78
CA ARG A 147 -29.39 19.10 -7.06
C ARG A 147 -30.13 20.14 -6.22
N GLY A 148 -29.44 20.80 -5.29
CA GLY A 148 -30.07 21.68 -4.30
C GLY A 148 -30.87 20.92 -3.23
N GLU A 149 -30.60 19.62 -3.07
CA GLU A 149 -31.23 18.77 -2.06
C GLU A 149 -30.45 18.85 -0.73
N PRO A 150 -31.11 18.65 0.43
CA PRO A 150 -30.41 18.54 1.70
C PRO A 150 -29.44 17.34 1.69
N PRO A 151 -28.28 17.42 2.37
CA PRO A 151 -27.37 16.28 2.47
C PRO A 151 -28.07 15.05 3.06
N PRO A 152 -27.99 13.88 2.41
CA PRO A 152 -28.66 12.67 2.89
C PRO A 152 -28.12 12.17 4.24
N PHE A 153 -26.90 12.57 4.62
CA PHE A 153 -26.28 12.16 5.87
C PHE A 153 -25.71 13.35 6.65
N THR A 154 -25.97 13.36 7.95
CA THR A 154 -25.26 14.24 8.89
C THR A 154 -23.83 13.73 9.13
N PRO A 155 -22.91 14.57 9.65
CA PRO A 155 -21.57 14.11 10.03
C PRO A 155 -21.60 12.93 11.00
N GLY A 156 -22.51 12.93 11.97
CA GLY A 156 -22.65 11.83 12.94
C GLY A 156 -23.16 10.54 12.30
N ASN A 157 -24.05 10.62 11.31
CA ASN A 157 -24.46 9.44 10.54
C ASN A 157 -23.29 8.87 9.74
N LEU A 158 -22.52 9.73 9.05
CA LEU A 158 -21.34 9.31 8.30
C LEU A 158 -20.28 8.67 9.20
N GLU A 159 -20.05 9.22 10.39
CA GLU A 159 -19.11 8.70 11.38
C GLU A 159 -19.52 7.30 11.87
N GLY A 160 -20.78 7.13 12.27
CA GLY A 160 -21.30 5.82 12.71
C GLY A 160 -21.23 4.76 11.62
N ILE A 161 -21.63 5.11 10.39
CA ILE A 161 -21.51 4.21 9.23
C ILE A 161 -20.04 3.91 8.93
N GLY A 162 -19.19 4.92 8.96
CA GLY A 162 -17.76 4.81 8.69
C GLY A 162 -17.04 3.89 9.67
N ALA A 163 -17.39 3.92 10.95
CA ALA A 163 -16.85 3.01 11.96
C ALA A 163 -17.12 1.55 11.59
N GLY A 164 -18.39 1.19 11.30
CA GLY A 164 -18.76 -0.17 10.93
C GLY A 164 -18.18 -0.62 9.58
N VAL A 165 -18.06 0.28 8.61
CA VAL A 165 -17.40 0.00 7.32
C VAL A 165 -15.91 -0.27 7.51
N ASN A 166 -15.23 0.52 8.34
CA ASN A 166 -13.79 0.39 8.58
C ASN A 166 -13.44 -0.91 9.32
N GLU A 167 -14.30 -1.35 10.24
CA GLU A 167 -14.16 -2.64 10.92
C GLU A 167 -14.24 -3.80 9.91
N LYS A 168 -15.32 -3.87 9.13
CA LYS A 168 -15.50 -4.90 8.08
C LYS A 168 -14.37 -4.86 7.05
N ALA A 169 -13.96 -3.67 6.63
CA ALA A 169 -12.85 -3.51 5.68
C ALA A 169 -11.54 -4.07 6.23
N ARG A 170 -11.28 -3.97 7.54
CA ARG A 170 -10.10 -4.54 8.19
C ARG A 170 -10.13 -6.06 8.14
N GLU A 171 -11.29 -6.67 8.42
CA GLU A 171 -11.47 -8.13 8.34
C GLU A 171 -11.28 -8.66 6.92
N VAL A 172 -11.96 -8.04 5.94
CA VAL A 172 -11.84 -8.39 4.52
C VAL A 172 -10.39 -8.25 4.05
N ARG A 173 -9.68 -7.19 4.46
CA ARG A 173 -8.26 -7.02 4.12
C ARG A 173 -7.38 -8.10 4.75
N LYS A 174 -7.65 -8.50 5.99
CA LYS A 174 -6.91 -9.60 6.65
C LYS A 174 -7.09 -10.92 5.89
N LEU A 175 -8.32 -11.27 5.53
CA LEU A 175 -8.63 -12.46 4.75
C LEU A 175 -8.00 -12.41 3.36
N GLY A 176 -8.11 -11.27 2.66
CA GLY A 176 -7.51 -11.05 1.36
C GLY A 176 -5.98 -11.19 1.38
N ASN A 177 -5.32 -10.62 2.39
CA ASN A 177 -3.87 -10.75 2.57
C ASN A 177 -3.46 -12.20 2.86
N SER A 178 -4.22 -12.93 3.68
CA SER A 178 -3.97 -14.34 3.97
C SER A 178 -4.14 -15.21 2.72
N SER A 179 -5.20 -14.99 1.94
CA SER A 179 -5.42 -15.68 0.66
C SER A 179 -4.32 -15.37 -0.37
N LEU A 180 -3.96 -14.08 -0.52
CA LEU A 180 -2.85 -13.69 -1.39
C LEU A 180 -1.55 -14.38 -0.97
N ARG A 181 -1.23 -14.35 0.33
CA ARG A 181 -0.02 -14.99 0.86
C ARG A 181 -0.02 -16.50 0.62
N TYR A 182 -1.13 -17.19 0.88
CA TYR A 182 -1.28 -18.62 0.55
C TYR A 182 -0.89 -18.90 -0.91
N TRP A 183 -1.44 -18.15 -1.86
CA TRP A 183 -1.15 -18.36 -3.28
C TRP A 183 0.28 -17.98 -3.68
N ILE A 184 0.90 -17.00 -3.01
CA ILE A 184 2.33 -16.70 -3.20
C ILE A 184 3.18 -17.89 -2.77
N LEU A 185 2.89 -18.46 -1.60
CA LEU A 185 3.61 -19.62 -1.10
C LEU A 185 3.40 -20.84 -2.01
N GLU A 186 2.17 -21.07 -2.50
CA GLU A 186 1.88 -22.15 -3.43
C GLU A 186 2.60 -21.96 -4.76
N TYR A 187 2.66 -20.72 -5.28
CA TYR A 187 3.46 -20.39 -6.46
C TYR A 187 4.94 -20.72 -6.23
N LEU A 188 5.52 -20.32 -5.09
CA LEU A 188 6.93 -20.53 -4.74
C LEU A 188 7.24 -22.01 -4.53
N ARG A 189 6.34 -22.78 -3.92
CA ARG A 189 6.44 -24.24 -3.74
C ARG A 189 6.57 -25.00 -5.07
N LYS A 190 5.89 -24.52 -6.11
CA LYS A 190 5.93 -25.11 -7.47
C LYS A 190 7.18 -24.72 -8.27
N GLN A 191 8.02 -23.81 -7.77
CA GLN A 191 9.23 -23.39 -8.49
C GLN A 191 10.37 -24.41 -8.36
N PRO A 192 11.26 -24.51 -9.36
CA PRO A 192 12.45 -25.35 -9.24
C PRO A 192 13.29 -24.97 -8.01
N GLU A 193 13.79 -25.95 -7.26
CA GLU A 193 14.63 -25.71 -6.07
C GLU A 193 15.92 -24.92 -6.38
N ALA A 194 16.43 -25.09 -7.60
CA ALA A 194 17.59 -24.36 -8.11
C ALA A 194 17.29 -22.88 -8.41
N ARG A 195 16.02 -22.46 -8.44
CA ARG A 195 15.64 -21.08 -8.76
C ARG A 195 16.22 -20.12 -7.71
N ARG A 196 16.71 -18.99 -8.21
CA ARG A 196 17.32 -17.91 -7.42
C ARG A 196 16.49 -16.65 -7.58
N TYR A 197 16.42 -15.88 -6.51
CA TYR A 197 15.69 -14.61 -6.45
C TYR A 197 16.63 -13.53 -5.94
N ARG A 198 16.53 -12.34 -6.54
CA ARG A 198 17.20 -11.16 -6.01
C ARG A 198 16.37 -10.62 -4.86
N ALA A 199 17.03 -10.25 -3.79
CA ALA A 199 16.39 -9.80 -2.57
C ALA A 199 17.05 -8.53 -2.05
N LEU A 200 16.24 -7.50 -1.82
CA LEU A 200 16.68 -6.26 -1.18
C LEU A 200 16.59 -6.38 0.34
N VAL A 201 17.65 -6.03 1.05
CA VAL A 201 17.67 -6.01 2.51
C VAL A 201 16.90 -4.79 3.02
N LEU A 202 15.73 -5.01 3.63
CA LEU A 202 14.84 -3.93 4.10
C LEU A 202 15.14 -3.46 5.53
N LYS A 203 15.48 -4.40 6.41
CA LYS A 203 15.87 -4.13 7.81
C LYS A 203 16.51 -5.35 8.44
N PHE A 204 17.23 -5.13 9.53
CA PHE A 204 17.67 -6.20 10.43
C PHE A 204 16.72 -6.37 11.62
N PHE A 205 16.66 -7.59 12.14
CA PHE A 205 16.04 -7.92 13.42
C PHE A 205 17.14 -8.10 14.48
N LYS A 206 17.42 -9.34 14.91
CA LYS A 206 18.53 -9.68 15.80
C LYS A 206 19.66 -10.32 15.00
N GLY A 207 20.90 -9.88 15.23
CA GLY A 207 22.06 -10.38 14.52
C GLY A 207 21.92 -10.14 13.01
N ARG A 208 22.11 -11.19 12.22
CA ARG A 208 22.05 -11.14 10.75
C ARG A 208 20.73 -11.63 10.15
N LEU A 209 19.70 -11.83 10.98
CA LEU A 209 18.36 -12.12 10.48
C LEU A 209 17.75 -10.84 9.92
N ALA A 210 17.48 -10.82 8.62
CA ALA A 210 16.99 -9.64 7.90
C ALA A 210 15.58 -9.88 7.33
N ALA A 211 14.81 -8.80 7.21
CA ALA A 211 13.64 -8.75 6.34
C ALA A 211 14.11 -8.44 4.91
N LEU A 212 13.65 -9.22 3.96
CA LEU A 212 14.06 -9.17 2.57
C LEU A 212 12.84 -8.92 1.68
N LEU A 213 12.98 -8.14 0.61
CA LEU A 213 12.01 -8.06 -0.48
C LEU A 213 12.51 -8.84 -1.69
N LEU A 214 11.86 -9.95 -2.02
CA LEU A 214 12.16 -10.72 -3.23
C LEU A 214 11.62 -9.95 -4.44
N VAL A 215 12.51 -9.39 -5.26
CA VAL A 215 12.19 -8.41 -6.30
C VAL A 215 11.30 -9.01 -7.38
N GLU A 216 11.59 -10.22 -7.84
CA GLU A 216 10.82 -10.92 -8.88
C GLU A 216 9.46 -11.42 -8.41
N VAL A 217 9.19 -11.34 -7.10
CA VAL A 217 7.96 -11.84 -6.48
C VAL A 217 7.13 -10.70 -5.89
N GLY A 218 7.73 -9.58 -5.48
CA GLY A 218 7.08 -8.51 -4.72
C GLY A 218 6.73 -8.92 -3.28
N PHE A 219 7.39 -9.96 -2.76
CA PHE A 219 7.04 -10.62 -1.51
C PHE A 219 8.13 -10.44 -0.46
N GLN A 220 7.71 -10.19 0.79
CA GLN A 220 8.64 -10.07 1.91
C GLN A 220 8.85 -11.43 2.59
N ALA A 221 10.12 -11.78 2.77
CA ALA A 221 10.54 -12.97 3.53
C ALA A 221 11.64 -12.61 4.53
N THR A 222 12.05 -13.58 5.33
CA THR A 222 13.16 -13.41 6.28
C THR A 222 14.22 -14.45 6.03
N ALA A 223 15.48 -14.04 6.03
CA ALA A 223 16.61 -14.95 5.95
C ALA A 223 17.81 -14.41 6.74
N TRP A 224 18.70 -15.31 7.13
CA TRP A 224 20.04 -14.92 7.59
C TRP A 224 20.86 -14.48 6.38
N VAL A 225 21.50 -13.32 6.48
CA VAL A 225 22.38 -12.78 5.42
C VAL A 225 23.84 -12.74 5.87
N SER A 226 24.74 -12.54 4.92
CA SER A 226 26.18 -12.56 5.11
C SER A 226 26.68 -11.47 6.06
N VAL A 227 27.86 -11.67 6.64
CA VAL A 227 28.51 -10.67 7.50
C VAL A 227 28.89 -9.47 6.64
N GLY A 228 28.64 -8.26 7.13
CA GLY A 228 28.96 -7.02 6.43
C GLY A 228 27.86 -6.50 5.50
N THR A 229 26.80 -7.27 5.27
CA THR A 229 25.62 -6.84 4.51
C THR A 229 24.91 -5.68 5.22
N GLN A 230 24.50 -4.66 4.46
CA GLN A 230 23.82 -3.46 4.94
C GLN A 230 22.38 -3.39 4.45
N ILE A 231 21.58 -2.49 5.06
CA ILE A 231 20.24 -2.18 4.56
C ILE A 231 20.37 -1.56 3.18
N GLY A 232 19.58 -2.05 2.22
CA GLY A 232 19.62 -1.62 0.83
C GLY A 232 20.48 -2.49 -0.08
N ASP A 233 21.35 -3.33 0.49
CA ASP A 233 22.12 -4.28 -0.31
C ASP A 233 21.21 -5.30 -1.01
N GLU A 234 21.65 -5.73 -2.19
CA GLU A 234 21.06 -6.85 -2.90
C GLU A 234 21.81 -8.14 -2.56
N VAL A 235 21.04 -9.16 -2.15
CA VAL A 235 21.50 -10.51 -1.90
C VAL A 235 20.74 -11.49 -2.79
N VAL A 236 21.33 -12.65 -3.06
CA VAL A 236 20.68 -13.71 -3.82
C VAL A 236 20.18 -14.76 -2.84
N VAL A 237 18.91 -15.14 -2.97
CA VAL A 237 18.28 -16.14 -2.10
C VAL A 237 17.64 -17.26 -2.89
N LYS A 238 17.43 -18.39 -2.23
CA LYS A 238 16.57 -19.48 -2.69
C LYS A 238 15.49 -19.78 -1.65
N VAL A 239 14.35 -20.28 -2.12
CA VAL A 239 13.33 -20.87 -1.26
C VAL A 239 13.73 -22.32 -1.02
N GLU A 240 14.00 -22.70 0.23
CA GLU A 240 14.32 -24.08 0.60
C GLU A 240 13.04 -24.90 0.77
N GLU A 241 12.06 -24.33 1.46
CA GLU A 241 10.78 -24.97 1.73
C GLU A 241 9.67 -23.93 1.73
N SER A 242 8.48 -24.32 1.27
CA SER A 242 7.28 -23.51 1.34
C SER A 242 6.07 -24.39 1.65
N HIS A 243 5.41 -24.07 2.76
CA HIS A 243 4.24 -24.80 3.29
C HIS A 243 3.03 -23.84 3.32
N PRO A 244 2.27 -23.73 2.23
CA PRO A 244 1.23 -22.71 2.09
C PRO A 244 0.10 -22.85 3.11
N ARG A 245 -0.28 -24.08 3.47
CA ARG A 245 -1.36 -24.35 4.43
C ARG A 245 -1.00 -23.92 5.86
N ASP A 246 0.28 -24.00 6.22
CA ASP A 246 0.79 -23.62 7.54
C ASP A 246 1.26 -22.16 7.59
N ASP A 247 1.21 -21.46 6.45
CA ASP A 247 1.70 -20.08 6.28
C ASP A 247 3.22 -19.91 6.48
N ILE A 248 3.99 -20.98 6.24
CA ILE A 248 5.44 -21.05 6.49
C ILE A 248 6.24 -21.01 5.19
N ILE A 249 7.35 -20.28 5.21
CA ILE A 249 8.37 -20.29 4.15
C ILE A 249 9.76 -20.18 4.76
N TYR A 250 10.68 -20.99 4.23
CA TYR A 250 12.09 -20.97 4.59
C TYR A 250 12.90 -20.46 3.40
N VAL A 251 13.62 -19.36 3.63
CA VAL A 251 14.45 -18.69 2.63
C VAL A 251 15.88 -18.65 3.14
N LYS A 252 16.83 -18.94 2.25
CA LYS A 252 18.26 -18.95 2.56
C LYS A 252 19.04 -18.15 1.53
N GLU A 253 20.01 -17.37 2.02
CA GLU A 253 20.99 -16.72 1.17
C GLU A 253 21.87 -17.76 0.47
N VAL A 254 22.10 -17.55 -0.83
CA VAL A 254 23.02 -18.34 -1.62
C VAL A 254 24.38 -17.66 -1.51
N ALA A 255 25.39 -18.39 -1.04
CA ALA A 255 26.74 -17.86 -0.91
C ALA A 255 27.22 -17.28 -2.25
N ARG A 256 27.93 -16.15 -2.19
CA ARG A 256 28.66 -15.64 -3.35
C ARG A 256 29.86 -16.57 -3.56
N ASP A 257 29.93 -17.21 -4.72
CA ASP A 257 31.14 -17.93 -5.16
C ASP A 257 32.34 -16.98 -5.26
#